data_AF-Q8BLV0-F1
#
_entry.id   AF-Q8BLV0-F1
#
_cell.length_a   1.000
_cell.length_b   1.000
_cell.length_c   1.000
_cell.angle_alpha   90.00
_cell.angle_beta   90.00
_cell.angle_gamma   90.00
#
_symmetry.space_group_name_H-M   'P 1'
#
loop_
_entity.id
_entity.type
_entity.pdbx_description
1 polymer ?
#
loop_
_entity_poly.entity_id
_entity_poly.type
_entity_poly.pdbx_seq_one_letter_code
_entity_poly.pdbx_strand_id
1 'polypeptide(L)'
;MAKPLTDQEKRRQISIRGIVGVENVAELKKGFNRHLHFTLVKDRNVATPRDYYFALAHTVRDHLVGRWIRTQQHYYDKCPKRVYYLSLEFYMGRTLQNTMINLGLQNACDEAIYQLGLDMEE
;
A
#
# COMPACT_ATOMS: atom_id res chain seq x y z
N MET A 1 21.14 -15.85 -27.43
CA MET A 1 19.85 -15.14 -27.51
C MET A 1 18.91 -15.75 -26.48
N ALA A 2 18.31 -14.95 -25.59
CA ALA A 2 17.37 -15.46 -24.60
C ALA A 2 16.15 -16.07 -25.30
N LYS A 3 15.75 -17.28 -24.92
CA LYS A 3 14.60 -18.00 -25.49
C LYS A 3 13.34 -17.14 -25.29
N PRO A 4 12.48 -16.95 -26.32
CA PRO A 4 11.25 -16.20 -26.15
C PRO A 4 10.34 -16.88 -25.13
N LEU A 5 9.85 -16.12 -24.15
CA LEU A 5 8.95 -16.61 -23.10
C LEU A 5 7.66 -17.17 -23.73
N THR A 6 7.23 -18.34 -23.27
CA THR A 6 5.94 -18.94 -23.66
C THR A 6 4.77 -18.08 -23.19
N ASP A 7 3.62 -18.16 -23.86
CA ASP A 7 2.46 -17.31 -23.52
C ASP A 7 1.92 -17.58 -22.11
N GLN A 8 2.16 -18.76 -21.55
CA GLN A 8 1.88 -19.05 -20.14
C GLN A 8 2.81 -18.28 -19.19
N GLU A 9 4.10 -18.15 -19.52
CA GLU A 9 5.06 -17.40 -18.72
C GLU A 9 4.81 -15.89 -18.80
N LYS A 10 4.34 -15.38 -19.95
CA LYS A 10 3.91 -13.98 -20.08
C LYS A 10 2.71 -13.67 -19.19
N ARG A 11 1.75 -14.60 -19.04
CA ARG A 11 0.58 -14.45 -18.17
C ARG A 11 0.90 -14.49 -16.67
N ARG A 12 1.99 -15.16 -16.29
CA ARG A 12 2.44 -15.25 -14.88
C ARG A 12 3.20 -14.01 -14.40
N GLN A 13 3.35 -13.00 -15.24
CA GLN A 13 4.20 -11.85 -14.98
C GLN A 13 3.46 -10.77 -14.17
N ILE A 14 4.16 -10.17 -13.20
CA ILE A 14 3.61 -9.07 -12.41
C ILE A 14 3.33 -7.83 -13.28
N SER A 15 2.17 -7.21 -13.07
CA SER A 15 1.73 -6.02 -13.82
C SER A 15 2.60 -4.79 -13.58
N ILE A 16 3.20 -4.67 -12.39
CA ILE A 16 4.08 -3.57 -12.01
C ILE A 16 5.44 -4.14 -11.61
N ARG A 17 6.48 -3.84 -12.41
CA ARG A 17 7.85 -4.33 -12.15
C ARG A 17 8.63 -3.47 -11.16
N GLY A 18 8.36 -2.17 -11.08
CA GLY A 18 9.01 -1.25 -10.12
C GLY A 18 8.44 -1.36 -8.71
N ILE A 19 9.28 -1.37 -7.69
CA ILE A 19 8.83 -1.04 -6.33
C ILE A 19 8.62 0.48 -6.36
N VAL A 20 7.41 0.94 -6.03
CA VAL A 20 7.14 2.38 -5.91
C VAL A 20 8.09 2.91 -4.82
N GLY A 21 9.06 3.72 -5.24
CA GLY A 21 10.06 4.31 -4.36
C GLY A 21 9.37 5.18 -3.31
N VAL A 22 9.79 5.01 -2.06
CA VAL A 22 9.18 5.62 -0.88
C VAL A 22 9.89 6.94 -0.59
N GLU A 23 9.72 7.98 -1.42
CA GLU A 23 10.30 9.30 -1.09
C GLU A 23 9.48 10.52 -1.55
N ASN A 24 8.52 10.39 -2.46
CA ASN A 24 7.80 11.56 -2.96
C ASN A 24 6.55 11.88 -2.14
N VAL A 25 6.67 12.83 -1.20
CA VAL A 25 5.53 13.51 -0.54
C VAL A 25 4.47 13.96 -1.56
N ALA A 26 4.91 14.43 -2.73
CA ALA A 26 4.05 14.79 -3.85
C ALA A 26 3.20 13.61 -4.38
N GLU A 27 3.78 12.41 -4.46
CA GLU A 27 3.05 11.21 -4.89
C GLU A 27 2.04 10.77 -3.83
N LEU A 28 2.38 10.85 -2.55
CA LEU A 28 1.45 10.56 -1.45
C LEU A 28 0.25 11.51 -1.48
N LYS A 29 0.48 12.81 -1.66
CA LYS A 29 -0.61 13.80 -1.82
C LYS A 29 -1.50 13.49 -3.02
N LYS A 30 -0.90 13.10 -4.14
CA LYS A 30 -1.64 12.71 -5.35
C LYS A 30 -2.45 11.43 -5.11
N GLY A 31 -1.87 10.43 -4.46
CA GLY A 31 -2.53 9.19 -4.09
C GLY A 31 -3.71 9.43 -3.14
N PHE A 32 -3.50 10.27 -2.13
CA PHE A 32 -4.52 10.66 -1.17
C PHE A 32 -5.71 11.32 -1.85
N ASN A 33 -5.48 12.37 -2.65
CA ASN A 33 -6.56 13.05 -3.36
C ASN A 33 -7.24 12.14 -4.39
N ARG A 34 -6.49 11.22 -5.03
CA ARG A 34 -7.06 10.21 -5.93
C ARG A 34 -8.02 9.29 -5.17
N HIS A 35 -7.65 8.80 -3.98
CA HIS A 35 -8.52 7.92 -3.20
C HIS A 35 -9.71 8.67 -2.60
N LEU A 36 -9.53 9.91 -2.16
CA LEU A 36 -10.64 10.75 -1.71
C LEU A 36 -11.68 10.92 -2.83
N HIS A 37 -11.22 11.19 -4.06
CA HIS A 37 -12.10 11.43 -5.21
C HIS A 37 -12.70 10.14 -5.80
N PHE A 38 -11.89 9.13 -6.11
CA PHE A 38 -12.35 7.94 -6.85
C PHE A 38 -12.77 6.77 -5.95
N THR A 39 -12.17 6.65 -4.76
CA THR A 39 -12.49 5.54 -3.84
C THR A 39 -13.60 5.92 -2.89
N LEU A 40 -13.57 7.13 -2.33
CA LEU A 40 -14.57 7.60 -1.38
C LEU A 40 -15.68 8.43 -2.03
N VAL A 41 -15.48 8.87 -3.28
CA VAL A 41 -16.46 9.69 -4.02
C VAL A 41 -16.79 10.97 -3.25
N LYS A 42 -15.75 11.65 -2.76
CA LYS A 42 -15.86 12.87 -1.97
C LYS A 42 -15.01 13.99 -2.57
N ASP A 43 -15.53 15.20 -2.44
CA ASP A 43 -14.77 16.43 -2.55
C ASP A 43 -14.32 16.90 -1.15
N ARG A 44 -13.40 17.86 -1.11
CA ARG A 44 -12.86 18.39 0.15
C ARG A 44 -13.87 19.15 1.00
N ASN A 45 -14.96 19.67 0.43
CA ASN A 45 -15.92 20.46 1.20
C ASN A 45 -16.84 19.57 2.04
N VAL A 46 -17.11 18.34 1.59
CA VAL A 46 -18.04 17.40 2.25
C VAL A 46 -17.30 16.25 2.96
N ALA A 47 -15.98 16.18 2.82
CA ALA A 47 -15.17 15.13 3.43
C ALA A 47 -15.13 15.26 4.96
N THR A 48 -15.41 14.15 5.64
CA THR A 48 -15.33 14.03 7.10
C THR A 48 -13.95 13.55 7.54
N PRO A 49 -13.56 13.70 8.83
CA PRO A 49 -12.30 13.15 9.35
C PRO A 49 -12.12 11.66 9.08
N ARG A 50 -13.22 10.90 9.14
CA ARG A 50 -13.23 9.47 8.81
C ARG A 50 -12.90 9.21 7.33
N ASP A 51 -13.35 10.08 6.42
CA ASP A 51 -13.02 9.96 5.00
C ASP A 51 -11.53 10.22 4.77
N TYR A 52 -10.95 11.20 5.47
CA TYR A 52 -9.51 11.45 5.41
C TYR A 52 -8.69 10.26 5.93
N TYR A 53 -9.12 9.64 7.04
CA TYR A 53 -8.51 8.40 7.52
C TYR A 53 -8.53 7.29 6.44
N PHE A 54 -9.68 7.04 5.80
CA PHE A 54 -9.77 6.01 4.78
C PHE A 54 -8.94 6.35 3.53
N ALA A 55 -8.90 7.61 3.10
CA ALA A 55 -8.08 8.04 1.98
C ALA A 55 -6.59 7.79 2.24
N LEU A 56 -6.11 8.11 3.45
CA LEU A 56 -4.74 7.81 3.87
C LEU A 56 -4.49 6.30 3.95
N ALA A 57 -5.40 5.54 4.57
CA ALA A 57 -5.27 4.09 4.69
C ALA A 57 -5.19 3.38 3.33
N HIS A 58 -6.00 3.81 2.35
CA HIS A 58 -5.91 3.30 0.98
C HIS A 58 -4.59 3.67 0.30
N THR A 59 -4.11 4.89 0.50
CA THR A 59 -2.82 5.34 -0.04
C THR A 59 -1.67 4.50 0.50
N VAL A 60 -1.61 4.27 1.82
CA VAL A 60 -0.58 3.43 2.45
C VAL A 60 -0.69 1.96 2.00
N ARG A 61 -1.92 1.45 1.86
CA ARG A 61 -2.18 0.09 1.38
C ARG A 61 -1.60 -0.15 -0.02
N ASP A 62 -1.66 0.81 -0.93
CA ASP A 62 -1.14 0.66 -2.28
C ASP A 62 0.38 0.35 -2.27
N HIS A 63 1.13 0.89 -1.31
CA HIS A 63 2.56 0.59 -1.12
C HIS A 63 2.81 -0.83 -0.56
N LEU A 64 1.84 -1.43 0.15
CA LEU A 64 1.93 -2.82 0.60
C LEU A 64 1.64 -3.81 -0.53
N VAL A 65 0.62 -3.54 -1.35
CA VAL A 65 0.10 -4.49 -2.35
C VAL A 65 1.20 -4.96 -3.29
N GLY A 66 2.03 -4.04 -3.79
CA GLY A 66 3.13 -4.37 -4.68
C GLY A 66 4.21 -5.26 -4.04
N ARG A 67 4.46 -5.11 -2.73
CA ARG A 67 5.42 -5.96 -2.00
C ARG A 67 4.80 -7.33 -1.70
N TRP A 68 3.53 -7.36 -1.29
CA TRP A 68 2.82 -8.58 -0.95
C TRP A 68 2.74 -9.57 -2.13
N ILE A 69 2.37 -9.08 -3.32
CA ILE A 69 2.30 -9.91 -4.53
C ILE A 69 3.66 -10.54 -4.85
N ARG A 70 4.75 -9.75 -4.77
CA ARG A 70 6.11 -10.23 -5.05
C ARG A 70 6.56 -11.31 -4.06
N THR A 71 6.26 -11.14 -2.77
CA THR A 71 6.61 -12.14 -1.76
C THR A 71 5.90 -13.48 -2.03
N GLN A 72 4.62 -13.44 -2.38
CA GLN A 72 3.87 -14.67 -2.71
C GLN A 72 4.40 -15.34 -3.98
N GLN A 73 4.71 -14.55 -5.02
CA GLN A 73 5.34 -15.06 -6.24
C GLN A 73 6.69 -15.72 -5.94
N HIS A 74 7.52 -15.07 -5.12
CA HIS A 74 8.82 -15.60 -4.72
C HIS A 74 8.70 -16.93 -3.97
N TYR A 75 7.71 -17.07 -3.08
CA TYR A 75 7.42 -18.34 -2.42
C TYR A 75 6.95 -19.43 -3.38
N TYR A 76 6.24 -19.07 -4.45
CA TYR A 76 5.88 -20.02 -5.50
C TYR A 76 7.11 -20.46 -6.31
N ASP A 77 7.96 -19.53 -6.71
CA ASP A 77 9.14 -19.81 -7.54
C ASP A 77 10.22 -20.60 -6.79
N LYS A 78 10.40 -20.34 -5.49
CA LYS A 78 11.40 -21.01 -4.64
C LYS A 78 10.90 -22.28 -3.98
N CYS A 79 9.59 -22.52 -3.92
CA CYS A 79 8.96 -23.65 -3.23
C CYS A 79 9.57 -23.97 -1.84
N PRO A 80 9.75 -22.99 -0.93
CA PRO A 80 10.27 -23.28 0.41
C PRO A 80 9.22 -24.03 1.25
N LYS A 81 9.69 -24.66 2.34
CA LYS A 81 8.80 -25.24 3.36
C LYS A 81 7.87 -24.15 3.93
N ARG A 82 6.56 -24.41 3.93
CA ARG A 82 5.54 -23.46 4.44
C ARG A 82 5.24 -23.74 5.90
N VAL A 83 5.09 -22.68 6.69
CA VAL A 83 4.68 -22.74 8.09
C VAL A 83 3.27 -22.16 8.19
N TYR A 84 2.34 -22.93 8.78
CA TYR A 84 0.96 -22.51 9.01
C TYR A 84 0.75 -22.36 10.52
N TYR A 85 0.48 -21.14 10.96
CA TYR A 85 0.20 -20.85 12.37
C TYR A 85 -1.32 -20.90 12.59
N LEU A 86 -1.77 -21.85 13.41
CA LEU A 86 -3.18 -22.04 13.77
C LEU A 86 -3.38 -21.54 15.20
N SER A 87 -4.19 -20.50 15.35
CA SER A 87 -4.58 -19.93 16.65
C SER A 87 -6.08 -19.70 16.66
N LEU A 88 -6.69 -19.85 17.84
CA LEU A 88 -8.09 -19.48 18.06
C LEU A 88 -8.29 -17.96 18.03
N GLU A 89 -7.28 -17.19 18.45
CA GLU A 89 -7.36 -15.74 18.56
C GLU A 89 -6.12 -15.04 18.01
N PHE A 90 -6.33 -13.87 17.41
CA PHE A 90 -5.29 -12.96 16.94
C PHE A 90 -5.66 -11.52 17.31
N TYR A 91 -4.91 -10.92 18.24
CA TYR A 91 -5.15 -9.54 18.65
C TYR A 91 -4.23 -8.58 17.91
N MET A 92 -4.71 -8.04 16.78
CA MET A 92 -3.88 -7.24 15.85
C MET A 92 -3.75 -5.76 16.23
N GLY A 93 -4.73 -5.19 16.94
CA GLY A 93 -4.76 -3.75 17.25
C GLY A 93 -4.92 -2.85 16.02
N ARG A 94 -4.35 -1.64 16.07
CA ARG A 94 -4.41 -0.65 14.98
C ARG A 94 -3.29 -0.91 13.95
N THR A 95 -3.64 -0.95 12.66
CA THR A 95 -2.71 -1.39 11.60
C THR A 95 -2.08 -0.26 10.80
N LEU A 96 -2.68 0.93 10.75
CA LEU A 96 -2.21 2.04 9.91
C LEU A 96 -0.80 2.50 10.30
N GLN A 97 -0.60 2.89 11.55
CA GLN A 97 0.69 3.34 12.07
C GLN A 97 1.76 2.24 11.98
N ASN A 98 1.40 1.00 12.34
CA ASN A 98 2.30 -0.14 12.22
C ASN A 98 2.77 -0.34 10.76
N THR A 99 1.88 -0.15 9.79
CA THR A 99 2.22 -0.25 8.37
C THR A 99 3.16 0.87 7.94
N MET A 100 2.88 2.11 8.35
CA MET A 100 3.72 3.26 8.00
C MET A 100 5.15 3.10 8.55
N ILE A 101 5.30 2.61 9.78
CA ILE A 101 6.61 2.34 10.40
C ILE A 101 7.35 1.23 9.64
N ASN A 102 6.70 0.08 9.40
CA ASN A 102 7.35 -1.05 8.71
C ASN A 102 7.74 -0.74 7.26
N LEU A 103 7.08 0.25 6.63
CA LEU A 103 7.40 0.72 5.29
C LEU A 103 8.37 1.91 5.27
N GLY A 104 8.71 2.49 6.41
CA GLY A 104 9.51 3.71 6.51
C GLY A 104 8.80 4.95 5.95
N LEU A 105 7.47 4.94 5.88
CA LEU A 105 6.64 5.99 5.27
C LEU A 105 6.16 7.06 6.25
N GLN A 106 6.36 6.86 7.56
CA GLN A 106 5.75 7.68 8.59
C GLN A 106 6.01 9.18 8.39
N ASN A 107 7.27 9.59 8.27
CA ASN A 107 7.63 11.01 8.10
C ASN A 107 7.07 11.62 6.82
N ALA A 108 7.05 10.85 5.72
CA ALA A 108 6.54 11.32 4.44
C ALA A 108 5.00 11.45 4.44
N CYS A 109 4.30 10.55 5.14
CA CYS A 109 2.86 10.64 5.35
C CYS A 109 2.51 11.84 6.24
N ASP A 110 3.27 12.07 7.32
CA ASP A 110 3.10 13.24 8.20
C ASP A 110 3.23 14.54 7.41
N GLU A 111 4.33 14.70 6.67
CA GLU A 111 4.58 15.90 5.88
C GLU A 111 3.51 16.10 4.80
N ALA A 112 3.08 15.02 4.14
CA ALA A 112 2.03 15.06 3.12
C ALA A 112 0.69 15.56 3.68
N ILE A 113 0.29 15.03 4.83
CA ILE A 113 -0.98 15.35 5.51
C ILE A 113 -0.94 16.76 6.08
N TYR A 114 0.18 17.15 6.70
CA TYR A 114 0.42 18.50 7.19
C TYR A 114 0.30 19.55 6.07
N GLN A 115 0.91 19.31 4.91
CA GLN A 115 0.79 20.18 3.74
C GLN A 115 -0.63 20.25 3.14
N LEU A 116 -1.50 19.27 3.45
CA LEU A 116 -2.90 19.27 3.02
C LEU A 116 -3.82 20.00 4.02
N GLY A 117 -3.27 20.45 5.15
CA GLY A 117 -3.99 21.18 6.21
C GLY A 117 -4.70 20.24 7.19
N LEU A 118 -4.21 19.01 7.34
CA LEU A 118 -4.78 17.99 8.23
C LEU A 118 -3.73 17.60 9.27
N ASP A 119 -4.19 17.14 10.43
CA ASP A 119 -3.35 16.49 11.43
C ASP A 119 -3.46 14.97 11.28
N MET A 120 -2.35 14.25 11.48
CA MET A 120 -2.31 12.79 11.36
C MET A 120 -2.73 12.09 12.66
N GLU A 121 -2.59 12.77 13.81
CA GLU A 121 -2.96 12.21 15.12
C GLU A 121 -4.46 12.35 15.44
N GLU A 122 -5.18 13.18 14.67
CA GLU A 122 -6.63 13.42 14.78
C GLU A 122 -7.47 12.38 14.00
#